data_AF-A0A3B3W042-F1
#
_entry.id   AF-A0A3B3W042-F1
#
_cell.length_a   1.000
_cell.length_b   1.000
_cell.length_c   1.000
_cell.angle_alpha   90.00
_cell.angle_beta   90.00
_cell.angle_gamma   90.00
#
_symmetry.space_group_name_H-M   'P 1'
#
loop_
_entity.id
_entity.type
_entity.pdbx_description
1 polymer ?
#
loop_
_entity_poly.entity_id
_entity_poly.type
_entity_poly.pdbx_seq_one_letter_code
_entity_poly.pdbx_strand_id
1 'polypeptide(L)'
;MAVYQTYVNAMNDKIRKAININNPFVFKHISNLKSMDHFDDIGPSVVMASPGMMQSGLSRELFESWCTDKRNGVIIAGYCVEGTLAKHIMSEPEEITTMSSQKLPLKMSVDYISFSAHTDYQQTSEFIRALKPPHVILVHGEQNEMARLKAALIREYEDNDQVHIEVHNPRNTEAVTLNFRGEKLAKVMGSLADKKCAQGQRVSGILVKKNFNYHILNPSDLSTYTELAMSTVKQNQAIPFTGPYSLLVCHLRNLTGDVEELDGTEKKTLKIFKSITLVHEVGMVVLEWVANPLNDMFADAVTTVVLEVQSNPKAQKVMETQTTTMDMDVFQTRLEVMLQDMFGEDCVDFSDGKVISVTVDGQTVHISLETRSVYCEDDVSEDDSLREMVELAVQRLYDALNPAL
;
A
#
# COMPACT_ATOMS: atom_id res chain seq x y z
N MET A 1 45.02 -16.17 -23.01
CA MET A 1 44.73 -15.55 -24.32
C MET A 1 43.38 -15.95 -24.90
N ALA A 2 42.91 -17.19 -24.75
CA ALA A 2 41.61 -17.63 -25.29
C ALA A 2 40.42 -16.71 -24.91
N VAL A 3 40.35 -16.30 -23.63
CA VAL A 3 39.32 -15.36 -23.15
C VAL A 3 39.29 -14.04 -23.95
N TYR A 4 40.46 -13.46 -24.24
CA TYR A 4 40.56 -12.23 -25.05
C TYR A 4 40.01 -12.44 -26.47
N GLN A 5 40.23 -13.62 -27.06
CA GLN A 5 39.72 -13.95 -28.39
C GLN A 5 38.22 -14.27 -28.39
N THR A 6 37.67 -14.77 -27.29
CA THR A 6 36.22 -15.04 -27.16
C THR A 6 35.42 -13.75 -27.05
N TYR A 7 35.89 -12.77 -26.27
CA TYR A 7 35.18 -11.51 -26.00
C TYR A 7 35.55 -10.38 -26.97
N VAL A 8 35.74 -10.69 -28.25
CA VAL A 8 36.03 -9.69 -29.31
C VAL A 8 34.87 -8.70 -29.48
N ASN A 9 33.63 -9.11 -29.18
CA ASN A 9 32.46 -8.24 -29.18
C ASN A 9 32.58 -7.04 -28.22
N ALA A 10 33.34 -7.18 -27.12
CA ALA A 10 33.60 -6.10 -26.17
C ALA A 10 34.75 -5.17 -26.59
N MET A 11 35.44 -5.45 -27.69
CA MET A 11 36.55 -4.64 -28.19
C MET A 11 36.09 -3.52 -29.12
N ASN A 12 36.97 -2.56 -29.36
CA ASN A 12 36.70 -1.46 -30.26
C ASN A 12 36.48 -1.93 -31.72
N ASP A 13 35.86 -1.05 -32.50
CA ASP A 13 35.49 -1.32 -33.89
C ASP A 13 36.68 -1.70 -34.78
N LYS A 14 37.87 -1.18 -34.47
CA LYS A 14 39.09 -1.49 -35.22
C LYS A 14 39.48 -2.96 -35.07
N ILE A 15 39.50 -3.49 -33.85
CA ILE A 15 39.80 -4.90 -33.61
C ILE A 15 38.69 -5.80 -34.16
N ARG A 16 37.42 -5.44 -33.97
CA ARG A 16 36.29 -6.21 -34.52
C ARG A 16 36.32 -6.33 -36.03
N LYS A 17 36.82 -5.32 -36.76
CA LYS A 17 37.02 -5.39 -38.22
C LYS A 17 38.26 -6.18 -38.59
N ALA A 18 39.36 -5.99 -37.87
CA ALA A 18 40.63 -6.65 -38.15
C ALA A 18 40.57 -8.18 -37.97
N ILE A 19 39.81 -8.66 -37.00
CA ILE A 19 39.71 -10.10 -36.64
C ILE A 19 39.32 -10.99 -37.84
N ASN A 20 38.51 -10.47 -38.77
CA ASN A 20 38.04 -11.21 -39.95
C ASN A 20 39.14 -11.42 -41.00
N ILE A 21 40.19 -10.59 -40.97
CA ILE A 21 41.30 -10.64 -41.93
C ILE A 21 42.52 -11.29 -41.26
N ASN A 22 42.89 -10.80 -40.07
CA ASN A 22 44.03 -11.30 -39.31
C ASN A 22 43.79 -11.04 -37.82
N ASN A 23 43.79 -12.11 -37.02
CA ASN A 23 43.57 -12.03 -35.59
C ASN A 23 44.82 -11.48 -34.88
N PRO A 24 44.78 -10.25 -34.31
CA PRO A 24 45.95 -9.62 -33.69
C PRO A 24 46.36 -10.28 -32.36
N PHE A 25 45.53 -11.14 -31.79
CA PHE A 25 45.86 -11.93 -30.59
C PHE A 25 46.54 -13.26 -30.91
N VAL A 26 46.74 -13.57 -32.20
CA VAL A 26 47.59 -14.67 -32.66
C VAL A 26 48.94 -14.06 -33.03
N PHE A 27 49.82 -13.95 -32.04
CA PHE A 27 51.10 -13.27 -32.18
C PHE A 27 52.09 -14.08 -33.04
N LYS A 28 52.81 -13.39 -33.93
CA LYS A 28 53.84 -14.00 -34.80
C LYS A 28 55.23 -14.10 -34.15
N HIS A 29 55.53 -13.18 -33.24
CA HIS A 29 56.86 -13.00 -32.65
C HIS A 29 56.84 -13.03 -31.12
N ILE A 30 55.71 -13.39 -30.51
CA ILE A 30 55.57 -13.49 -29.06
C ILE A 30 55.22 -14.94 -28.74
N SER A 31 56.06 -15.58 -27.94
CA SER A 31 55.86 -16.92 -27.42
C SER A 31 55.50 -16.88 -25.93
N ASN A 32 54.73 -17.86 -25.47
CA ASN A 32 54.42 -17.99 -24.05
C ASN A 32 55.57 -18.68 -23.33
N LEU A 33 55.98 -18.12 -22.19
CA LEU A 33 56.93 -18.74 -21.27
C LEU A 33 56.19 -19.26 -20.02
N LYS A 34 56.36 -20.54 -19.69
CA LYS A 34 55.67 -21.19 -18.56
C LYS A 34 56.42 -21.07 -17.23
N SER A 35 57.73 -21.30 -17.25
CA SER A 35 58.63 -21.17 -16.10
C SER A 35 60.02 -20.77 -16.59
N MET A 36 60.88 -20.32 -15.67
CA MET A 36 62.28 -20.00 -15.96
C MET A 36 63.05 -21.21 -16.51
N ASP A 37 62.70 -22.43 -16.11
CA ASP A 37 63.40 -23.65 -16.55
C ASP A 37 63.29 -23.91 -18.06
N HIS A 38 62.36 -23.23 -18.73
CA HIS A 38 62.12 -23.36 -20.18
C HIS A 38 62.72 -22.18 -20.95
N PHE A 39 63.53 -21.36 -20.29
CA PHE A 39 64.17 -20.18 -20.84
C PHE A 39 65.69 -20.25 -20.69
N ASP A 40 66.38 -20.33 -21.82
CA ASP A 40 67.83 -20.18 -21.87
C ASP A 40 68.16 -18.68 -21.98
N ASP A 41 68.75 -18.11 -20.92
CA ASP A 41 69.13 -16.69 -20.86
C ASP A 41 70.42 -16.41 -21.68
N ILE A 42 70.31 -16.55 -23.00
CA ILE A 42 71.41 -16.40 -23.96
C ILE A 42 71.12 -15.23 -24.90
N GLY A 43 71.87 -14.15 -24.74
CA GLY A 43 71.80 -12.97 -25.60
C GLY A 43 70.64 -12.03 -25.27
N PRO A 44 70.41 -10.98 -26.08
CA PRO A 44 69.37 -9.99 -25.82
C PRO A 44 67.97 -10.59 -25.97
N SER A 45 67.12 -10.41 -24.95
CA SER A 45 65.73 -10.85 -24.95
C SER A 45 64.81 -9.81 -24.30
N VAL A 46 63.49 -9.93 -24.55
CA VAL A 46 62.46 -9.10 -23.91
C VAL A 46 61.45 -10.03 -23.27
N VAL A 47 61.32 -9.95 -21.94
CA VAL A 47 60.42 -10.81 -21.17
C VAL A 47 59.36 -9.95 -20.49
N MET A 48 58.09 -10.20 -20.83
CA MET A 48 56.94 -9.61 -20.15
C MET A 48 56.47 -10.59 -19.06
N ALA A 49 56.83 -10.31 -17.81
CA ALA A 49 56.52 -11.16 -16.67
C ALA A 49 55.52 -10.52 -15.70
N SER A 50 54.81 -11.36 -14.95
CA SER A 50 53.88 -10.94 -13.90
C SER A 50 54.47 -11.25 -12.51
N PRO A 51 53.99 -10.58 -11.45
CA PRO A 51 53.09 -9.43 -11.39
C PRO A 51 53.79 -8.08 -11.72
N GLY A 52 53.04 -7.11 -12.24
CA GLY A 52 53.61 -5.83 -12.69
C GLY A 52 54.27 -4.95 -11.61
N MET A 53 53.95 -5.18 -10.32
CA MET A 53 54.55 -4.44 -9.20
C MET A 53 55.72 -5.19 -8.52
N MET A 54 56.08 -6.38 -9.03
CA MET A 54 57.32 -7.10 -8.68
C MET A 54 57.45 -7.50 -7.19
N GLN A 55 56.32 -7.76 -6.53
CA GLN A 55 56.33 -8.17 -5.12
C GLN A 55 56.86 -9.60 -4.92
N SER A 56 56.61 -10.49 -5.89
CA SER A 56 57.03 -11.90 -5.89
C SER A 56 56.94 -12.49 -7.29
N GLY A 57 57.24 -13.78 -7.47
CA GLY A 57 57.05 -14.52 -8.71
C GLY A 57 58.05 -14.17 -9.82
N LEU A 58 57.74 -14.58 -11.06
CA LEU A 58 58.69 -14.56 -12.17
C LEU A 58 59.26 -13.17 -12.47
N SER A 59 58.45 -12.11 -12.40
CA SER A 59 58.95 -10.74 -12.59
C SER A 59 60.00 -10.32 -11.55
N ARG A 60 59.87 -10.80 -10.31
CA ARG A 60 60.79 -10.52 -9.22
C ARG A 60 62.07 -11.33 -9.35
N GLU A 61 61.94 -12.61 -9.70
CA GLU A 61 63.08 -13.51 -9.94
C GLU A 61 63.97 -12.99 -11.09
N LEU A 62 63.36 -12.66 -12.24
CA LEU A 62 64.07 -12.07 -13.38
C LEU A 62 64.77 -10.78 -13.00
N PHE A 63 64.11 -9.91 -12.24
CA PHE A 63 64.70 -8.66 -11.81
C PHE A 63 65.91 -8.87 -10.90
N GLU A 64 65.83 -9.76 -9.91
CA GLU A 64 66.96 -10.07 -9.03
C GLU A 64 68.13 -10.65 -9.83
N SER A 65 67.88 -11.50 -10.82
CA SER A 65 68.91 -12.03 -11.72
C SER A 65 69.57 -10.97 -12.60
N TRP A 66 68.81 -9.96 -13.03
CA TRP A 66 69.26 -8.99 -14.03
C TRP A 66 69.71 -7.63 -13.47
N CYS A 67 69.33 -7.28 -12.23
CA CYS A 67 69.52 -5.94 -11.67
C CYS A 67 70.98 -5.48 -11.52
N THR A 68 71.92 -6.43 -11.44
CA THR A 68 73.34 -6.15 -11.22
C THR A 68 74.12 -5.83 -12.49
N ASP A 69 73.55 -6.05 -13.68
CA ASP A 69 74.18 -5.73 -14.97
C ASP A 69 73.59 -4.45 -15.57
N LYS A 70 74.46 -3.48 -15.84
CA LYS A 70 74.10 -2.17 -16.42
C LYS A 70 73.57 -2.23 -17.85
N ARG A 71 73.75 -3.35 -18.55
CA ARG A 71 73.24 -3.56 -19.92
C ARG A 71 71.75 -3.89 -19.92
N ASN A 72 71.22 -4.33 -18.78
CA ASN A 72 69.82 -4.66 -18.62
C ASN A 72 68.99 -3.41 -18.33
N GLY A 73 67.68 -3.53 -18.56
CA GLY A 73 66.72 -2.47 -18.29
C GLY A 73 65.36 -3.02 -17.90
N VAL A 74 64.66 -2.29 -17.05
CA VAL A 74 63.30 -2.60 -16.62
C VAL A 74 62.40 -1.44 -17.01
N ILE A 75 61.32 -1.75 -17.73
CA ILE A 75 60.31 -0.79 -18.13
C ILE A 75 59.06 -1.03 -17.29
N ILE A 76 58.73 -0.05 -16.45
CA ILE A 76 57.52 -0.08 -15.65
C ILE A 76 56.40 0.59 -16.45
N ALA A 77 55.46 -0.22 -16.91
CA ALA A 77 54.39 0.19 -17.83
C ALA A 77 53.06 0.60 -17.15
N GLY A 78 52.91 0.39 -15.85
CA GLY A 78 51.66 0.61 -15.12
C GLY A 78 51.86 1.39 -13.83
N TYR A 79 50.78 1.93 -13.28
CA TYR A 79 50.80 2.62 -11.99
C TYR A 79 51.33 1.72 -10.86
N CYS A 80 52.22 2.25 -10.02
CA CYS A 80 52.81 1.53 -8.89
C CYS A 80 52.29 2.08 -7.57
N VAL A 81 51.77 1.18 -6.74
CA VAL A 81 51.28 1.52 -5.40
C VAL A 81 52.46 1.67 -4.44
N GLU A 82 52.31 2.59 -3.49
CA GLU A 82 53.27 2.76 -2.40
C GLU A 82 53.53 1.47 -1.63
N GLY A 83 54.78 1.27 -1.21
CA GLY A 83 55.21 0.04 -0.53
C GLY A 83 55.47 -1.16 -1.47
N THR A 84 55.49 -0.96 -2.79
CA THR A 84 55.88 -1.99 -3.77
C THR A 84 57.33 -1.83 -4.22
N LEU A 85 57.96 -2.95 -4.61
CA LEU A 85 59.31 -2.89 -5.19
C LEU A 85 59.34 -1.98 -6.43
N ALA A 86 58.35 -2.11 -7.32
CA ALA A 86 58.27 -1.29 -8.53
C ALA A 86 58.20 0.22 -8.21
N LYS A 87 57.52 0.63 -7.13
CA LYS A 87 57.51 2.02 -6.68
C LYS A 87 58.84 2.43 -6.04
N HIS A 88 59.47 1.54 -5.28
CA HIS A 88 60.75 1.81 -4.63
C HIS A 88 61.90 2.02 -5.62
N ILE A 89 61.99 1.21 -6.69
CA ILE A 89 63.08 1.33 -7.67
C ILE A 89 62.99 2.60 -8.53
N MET A 90 61.83 3.25 -8.59
CA MET A 90 61.67 4.55 -9.26
C MET A 90 62.41 5.68 -8.54
N SER A 91 62.76 5.52 -7.26
CA SER A 91 63.62 6.48 -6.56
C SER A 91 65.11 6.22 -6.78
N GLU A 92 65.46 5.30 -7.68
CA GLU A 92 66.84 4.90 -8.03
C GLU A 92 67.73 4.59 -6.80
N PRO A 93 67.33 3.63 -5.94
CA PRO A 93 68.15 3.26 -4.79
C PRO A 93 69.47 2.60 -5.22
N GLU A 94 70.55 2.79 -4.46
CA GLU A 94 71.85 2.15 -4.74
C GLU A 94 71.80 0.62 -4.62
N GLU A 95 70.99 0.12 -3.69
CA GLU A 95 70.81 -1.31 -3.41
C GLU A 95 69.34 -1.67 -3.27
N ILE A 96 68.98 -2.88 -3.71
CA ILE A 96 67.66 -3.49 -3.49
C ILE A 96 67.78 -4.70 -2.56
N THR A 97 66.71 -4.99 -1.83
CA THR A 97 66.64 -6.18 -0.96
C THR A 97 65.93 -7.32 -1.71
N THR A 98 66.57 -8.49 -1.78
CA THR A 98 66.01 -9.69 -2.40
C THR A 98 64.94 -10.35 -1.52
N MET A 99 64.17 -11.27 -2.09
CA MET A 99 63.21 -12.08 -1.31
C MET A 99 63.90 -12.91 -0.22
N SER A 100 65.16 -13.30 -0.42
CA SER A 100 65.99 -14.00 0.58
C SER A 100 66.69 -13.05 1.56
N SER A 101 66.30 -11.77 1.60
CA SER A 101 66.88 -10.73 2.47
C SER A 101 68.36 -10.43 2.22
N GLN A 102 68.87 -10.73 1.02
CA GLN A 102 70.19 -10.30 0.59
C GLN A 102 70.12 -8.92 -0.06
N LYS A 103 71.22 -8.18 -0.08
CA LYS A 103 71.30 -6.90 -0.77
C LYS A 103 72.02 -7.04 -2.11
N LEU A 104 71.41 -6.52 -3.17
CA LEU A 104 72.01 -6.50 -4.51
C LEU A 104 72.15 -5.05 -4.99
N PRO A 105 73.25 -4.68 -5.66
CA PRO A 105 73.41 -3.35 -6.23
C PRO A 105 72.50 -3.18 -7.45
N LEU A 106 71.75 -2.08 -7.49
CA LEU A 106 70.90 -1.74 -8.65
C LEU A 106 71.74 -0.99 -9.69
N LYS A 107 72.10 -1.67 -10.78
CA LYS A 107 72.90 -1.10 -11.89
C LYS A 107 72.14 -1.03 -13.21
N MET A 108 71.07 -1.81 -13.36
CA MET A 108 70.23 -1.81 -14.55
C MET A 108 69.47 -0.47 -14.69
N SER A 109 69.10 -0.11 -15.91
CA SER A 109 68.25 1.06 -16.17
C SER A 109 66.81 0.83 -15.70
N VAL A 110 66.18 1.88 -15.15
CA VAL A 110 64.79 1.85 -14.69
C VAL A 110 64.02 2.96 -15.41
N ASP A 111 63.12 2.59 -16.31
CA ASP A 111 62.32 3.54 -17.10
C ASP A 111 60.83 3.40 -16.76
N TYR A 112 60.16 4.53 -16.55
CA TYR A 112 58.71 4.57 -16.32
C TYR A 112 57.98 5.13 -17.55
N ILE A 113 57.20 4.28 -18.22
CA ILE A 113 56.42 4.64 -19.40
C ILE A 113 54.98 4.22 -19.16
N SER A 114 54.14 5.15 -18.71
CA SER A 114 52.76 4.82 -18.35
C SER A 114 51.92 4.43 -19.57
N PHE A 115 51.46 3.19 -19.59
CA PHE A 115 50.36 2.68 -20.43
C PHE A 115 49.10 2.47 -19.59
N SER A 116 48.98 3.20 -18.48
CA SER A 116 47.80 3.12 -17.63
C SER A 116 46.62 3.69 -18.41
N ALA A 117 45.58 2.87 -18.63
CA ALA A 117 44.36 3.26 -19.32
C ALA A 117 43.43 4.09 -18.41
N HIS A 118 43.99 5.13 -17.79
CA HIS A 118 43.26 6.10 -16.96
C HIS A 118 43.00 7.38 -17.75
N THR A 119 41.93 8.08 -17.39
CA THR A 119 41.66 9.40 -17.95
C THR A 119 42.58 10.44 -17.34
N ASP A 120 43.01 11.40 -18.16
CA ASP A 120 43.68 12.59 -17.66
C ASP A 120 42.69 13.65 -17.16
N TYR A 121 43.20 14.80 -16.72
CA TYR A 121 42.35 15.91 -16.26
C TYR A 121 41.43 16.43 -17.37
N GLN A 122 41.92 16.57 -18.60
CA GLN A 122 41.14 17.13 -19.70
C GLN A 122 39.96 16.21 -20.05
N GLN A 123 40.20 14.91 -20.15
CA GLN A 123 39.18 13.90 -20.42
C GLN A 123 38.16 13.81 -19.28
N THR A 124 38.63 13.87 -18.03
CA THR A 124 37.76 13.82 -16.85
C THR A 124 36.88 15.08 -16.75
N SER A 125 37.47 16.26 -16.97
CA SER A 125 36.75 17.54 -17.01
C SER A 125 35.72 17.56 -18.14
N GLU A 126 36.10 17.10 -19.34
CA GLU A 126 35.18 16.99 -20.48
C GLU A 126 34.00 16.05 -20.19
N PHE A 127 34.26 14.90 -19.57
CA PHE A 127 33.23 13.94 -19.17
C PHE A 127 32.23 14.55 -18.17
N ILE A 128 32.73 15.26 -17.15
CA ILE A 128 31.88 15.94 -16.17
C ILE A 128 31.09 17.07 -16.83
N ARG A 129 31.71 17.83 -17.74
CA ARG A 129 31.07 18.93 -18.47
C ARG A 129 29.94 18.45 -19.38
N ALA A 130 30.08 17.26 -19.97
CA ALA A 130 29.04 16.65 -20.80
C ALA A 130 27.83 16.20 -19.97
N LEU A 131 28.05 15.65 -18.77
CA LEU A 131 26.99 15.10 -17.92
C LEU A 131 26.35 16.13 -16.97
N LYS A 132 27.11 17.14 -16.53
CA LYS A 132 26.73 18.14 -15.51
C LYS A 132 25.99 17.54 -14.30
N PRO A 133 26.57 16.53 -13.62
CA PRO A 133 25.91 15.91 -12.48
C PRO A 133 25.85 16.89 -11.28
N PRO A 134 24.75 16.93 -10.50
CA PRO A 134 24.67 17.79 -9.32
C PRO A 134 25.71 17.46 -8.24
N HIS A 135 26.10 16.19 -8.11
CA HIS A 135 27.08 15.70 -7.16
C HIS A 135 28.13 14.82 -7.87
N VAL A 136 29.41 15.10 -7.63
CA VAL A 136 30.56 14.31 -8.10
C VAL A 136 31.29 13.75 -6.88
N ILE A 137 31.52 12.43 -6.84
CA ILE A 137 32.23 11.77 -5.75
C ILE A 137 33.52 11.16 -6.31
N LEU A 138 34.67 11.73 -5.91
CA LEU A 138 35.99 11.28 -6.31
C LEU A 138 36.44 10.10 -5.42
N VAL A 139 36.90 9.04 -6.08
CA VAL A 139 37.41 7.80 -5.45
C VAL A 139 38.58 7.28 -6.30
N HIS A 140 39.27 6.24 -5.82
CA HIS A 140 40.34 5.54 -6.58
C HIS A 140 41.44 6.48 -7.12
N GLY A 141 41.98 7.32 -6.24
CA GLY A 141 43.11 8.20 -6.55
C GLY A 141 43.98 8.42 -5.32
N GLU A 142 45.22 8.87 -5.52
CA GLU A 142 46.09 9.27 -4.42
C GLU A 142 45.51 10.52 -3.73
N GLN A 143 45.72 10.63 -2.41
CA GLN A 143 45.05 11.63 -1.58
C GLN A 143 45.30 13.08 -2.03
N ASN A 144 46.55 13.43 -2.34
CA ASN A 144 46.93 14.77 -2.74
C ASN A 144 46.47 15.08 -4.17
N GLU A 145 46.61 14.13 -5.10
CA GLU A 145 46.15 14.24 -6.48
C GLU A 145 44.63 14.41 -6.54
N MET A 146 43.88 13.67 -5.71
CA MET A 146 42.43 13.79 -5.61
C MET A 146 42.01 15.15 -5.02
N ALA A 147 42.75 15.67 -4.05
CA ALA A 147 42.51 17.02 -3.52
C ALA A 147 42.77 18.11 -4.57
N ARG A 148 43.82 17.96 -5.39
CA ARG A 148 44.11 18.86 -6.51
C ARG A 148 43.02 18.80 -7.58
N LEU A 149 42.57 17.61 -7.94
CA LEU A 149 41.46 17.41 -8.89
C LEU A 149 40.18 18.06 -8.39
N LYS A 150 39.83 17.86 -7.12
CA LYS A 150 38.68 18.51 -6.49
C LYS A 150 38.76 20.03 -6.57
N ALA A 151 39.90 20.62 -6.19
CA ALA A 151 40.09 22.07 -6.24
C ALA A 151 39.98 22.62 -7.67
N ALA A 152 40.53 21.92 -8.66
CA ALA A 152 40.44 22.29 -10.06
C ALA A 152 38.99 22.23 -10.58
N LEU A 153 38.22 21.20 -10.20
CA LEU A 153 36.81 21.09 -10.58
C LEU A 153 35.95 22.17 -9.91
N ILE A 154 36.15 22.47 -8.63
CA ILE A 154 35.40 23.55 -7.95
C ILE A 154 35.65 24.88 -8.66
N ARG A 155 36.92 25.21 -8.93
CA ARG A 155 37.30 26.43 -9.64
C ARG A 155 36.71 26.52 -11.06
N GLU A 156 36.57 25.39 -11.75
CA GLU A 156 36.01 25.36 -13.11
C GLU A 156 34.52 25.77 -13.15
N TYR A 157 33.77 25.48 -12.08
CA TYR A 157 32.32 25.74 -12.01
C TYR A 157 31.94 26.90 -11.07
N GLU A 158 32.91 27.53 -10.38
CA GLU A 158 32.67 28.62 -9.42
C GLU A 158 32.00 29.85 -10.06
N ASP A 159 32.38 30.19 -11.30
CA ASP A 159 31.87 31.37 -12.01
C ASP A 159 30.56 31.11 -12.80
N ASN A 160 29.98 29.90 -12.71
CA ASN A 160 28.83 29.51 -13.53
C ASN A 160 27.53 29.38 -12.72
N ASP A 161 26.73 30.46 -12.70
CA ASP A 161 25.45 30.51 -11.98
C ASP A 161 24.40 29.49 -12.47
N GLN A 162 24.55 28.91 -13.67
CA GLN A 162 23.58 27.96 -14.22
C GLN A 162 23.88 26.50 -13.85
N VAL A 163 25.13 26.18 -13.52
CA VAL A 163 25.58 24.79 -13.35
C VAL A 163 26.22 24.66 -11.98
N HIS A 164 25.46 24.13 -11.03
CA HIS A 164 25.94 23.85 -9.69
C HIS A 164 26.38 22.39 -9.57
N ILE A 165 27.68 22.17 -9.32
CA ILE A 165 28.26 20.84 -9.09
C ILE A 165 28.94 20.82 -7.73
N GLU A 166 28.51 19.91 -6.85
CA GLU A 166 29.14 19.68 -5.55
C GLU A 166 30.14 18.52 -5.64
N VAL A 167 31.41 18.77 -5.29
CA VAL A 167 32.50 17.78 -5.42
C VAL A 167 32.94 17.23 -4.06
N HIS A 168 32.79 15.92 -3.88
CA HIS A 168 33.16 15.17 -2.69
C HIS A 168 34.39 14.29 -2.95
N ASN A 169 35.20 14.05 -1.92
CA ASN A 169 36.37 13.15 -1.97
C ASN A 169 36.50 12.40 -0.63
N PRO A 170 35.52 11.54 -0.29
CA PRO A 170 35.43 10.92 1.04
C PRO A 170 36.60 9.97 1.29
N ARG A 171 37.06 9.93 2.54
CA ARG A 171 38.01 8.91 3.02
C ARG A 171 37.31 7.56 3.19
N ASN A 172 38.10 6.49 3.30
CA ASN A 172 37.56 5.20 3.71
C ASN A 172 36.78 5.37 5.03
N THR A 173 35.60 4.76 5.13
CA THR A 173 34.65 4.87 6.24
C THR A 173 33.93 6.21 6.41
N GLU A 174 34.18 7.20 5.55
CA GLU A 174 33.45 8.46 5.52
C GLU A 174 32.19 8.34 4.64
N ALA A 175 31.03 8.67 5.19
CA ALA A 175 29.76 8.62 4.46
C ALA A 175 29.45 9.97 3.78
N VAL A 176 29.02 9.91 2.52
CA VAL A 176 28.45 11.07 1.81
C VAL A 176 26.93 10.98 1.89
N THR A 177 26.28 11.95 2.53
CA THR A 177 24.82 11.98 2.72
C THR A 177 24.19 12.94 1.72
N LEU A 178 23.34 12.42 0.83
CA LEU A 178 22.61 13.19 -0.18
C LEU A 178 21.11 13.06 0.05
N ASN A 179 20.40 14.19 0.01
CA ASN A 179 18.95 14.24 0.24
C ASN A 179 18.20 14.39 -1.09
N PHE A 180 17.48 13.35 -1.50
CA PHE A 180 16.65 13.38 -2.70
C PHE A 180 15.17 13.48 -2.32
N ARG A 181 14.54 14.62 -2.64
CA ARG A 181 13.08 14.77 -2.55
C ARG A 181 12.46 14.22 -3.84
N GLY A 182 11.87 13.03 -3.76
CA GLY A 182 11.07 12.46 -4.83
C GLY A 182 9.59 12.70 -4.58
N GLU A 183 8.90 13.26 -5.56
CA GLU A 183 7.43 13.24 -5.57
C GLU A 183 6.95 11.80 -5.76
N LYS A 184 6.06 11.35 -4.87
CA LYS A 184 5.48 10.00 -4.99
C LYS A 184 4.31 10.06 -5.96
N LEU A 185 4.51 9.50 -7.14
CA LEU A 185 3.49 9.38 -8.18
C LEU A 185 2.73 8.07 -7.99
N ALA A 186 1.41 8.16 -7.81
CA ALA A 186 0.50 7.01 -7.82
C ALA A 186 -0.31 6.99 -9.12
N LYS A 187 -0.42 5.83 -9.76
CA LYS A 187 -1.19 5.65 -11.00
C LYS A 187 -2.51 4.96 -10.71
N VAL A 188 -3.62 5.55 -11.16
CA VAL A 188 -4.92 4.87 -11.21
C VAL A 188 -4.86 3.74 -12.25
N MET A 189 -5.42 2.58 -11.91
CA MET A 189 -5.50 1.42 -12.81
C MET A 189 -6.87 0.75 -12.69
N GLY A 190 -7.23 -0.05 -13.70
CA GLY A 190 -8.52 -0.72 -13.77
C GLY A 190 -9.69 0.24 -14.01
N SER A 191 -10.84 -0.07 -13.43
CA SER A 191 -12.09 0.69 -13.56
C SER A 191 -11.98 2.16 -13.14
N LEU A 192 -11.09 2.48 -12.20
CA LEU A 192 -10.84 3.87 -11.78
C LEU A 192 -10.21 4.73 -12.90
N ALA A 193 -9.63 4.10 -13.91
CA ALA A 193 -9.02 4.78 -15.05
C ALA A 193 -9.97 4.94 -16.26
N ASP A 194 -11.19 4.39 -16.20
CA ASP A 194 -12.15 4.42 -17.33
C ASP A 194 -12.58 5.84 -17.70
N LYS A 195 -12.68 6.72 -16.69
CA LYS A 195 -12.94 8.15 -16.88
C LYS A 195 -11.67 8.93 -16.63
N LYS A 196 -11.35 9.87 -17.53
CA LYS A 196 -10.23 10.79 -17.35
C LYS A 196 -10.40 11.57 -16.04
N CYS A 197 -9.40 11.49 -15.16
CA CYS A 197 -9.44 12.17 -13.88
C CYS A 197 -9.51 13.70 -14.07
N ALA A 198 -10.44 14.34 -13.38
CA ALA A 198 -10.51 15.80 -13.29
C ALA A 198 -9.86 16.30 -11.99
N GLN A 199 -9.27 17.49 -12.02
CA GLN A 199 -8.68 18.08 -10.81
C GLN A 199 -9.77 18.36 -9.77
N GLY A 200 -9.52 17.97 -8.51
CA GLY A 200 -10.48 18.07 -7.42
C GLY A 200 -11.48 16.90 -7.34
N GLN A 201 -11.44 15.96 -8.29
CA GLN A 201 -12.24 14.74 -8.21
C GLN A 201 -11.76 13.86 -7.05
N ARG A 202 -12.69 13.40 -6.21
CA ARG A 202 -12.39 12.41 -5.16
C ARG A 202 -12.03 11.08 -5.81
N VAL A 203 -10.85 10.55 -5.47
CA VAL A 203 -10.42 9.21 -5.85
C VAL A 203 -10.41 8.35 -4.58
N SER A 204 -11.11 7.23 -4.61
CA SER A 204 -11.17 6.27 -3.50
C SER A 204 -10.87 4.87 -4.01
N GLY A 205 -9.91 4.20 -3.40
CA GLY A 205 -9.49 2.86 -3.79
C GLY A 205 -8.41 2.33 -2.84
N ILE A 206 -7.91 1.15 -3.15
CA ILE A 206 -6.80 0.51 -2.44
C ILE A 206 -5.50 0.99 -3.07
N LEU A 207 -4.59 1.53 -2.25
CA LEU A 207 -3.24 1.89 -2.68
C LEU A 207 -2.30 0.68 -2.51
N VAL A 208 -1.76 0.20 -3.63
CA VAL A 208 -0.79 -0.89 -3.67
C VAL A 208 0.59 -0.33 -4.00
N LYS A 209 1.57 -0.63 -3.16
CA LYS A 209 2.98 -0.28 -3.38
C LYS A 209 3.76 -1.53 -3.79
N LYS A 210 4.32 -1.51 -5.00
CA LYS A 210 5.29 -2.53 -5.47
C LYS A 210 6.63 -1.84 -5.69
N ASN A 211 7.59 -2.09 -4.79
CA ASN A 211 8.88 -1.39 -4.74
C ASN A 211 8.69 0.14 -4.61
N PHE A 212 9.06 0.90 -5.63
CA PHE A 212 8.93 2.36 -5.67
C PHE A 212 7.69 2.84 -6.46
N ASN A 213 6.96 1.91 -7.09
CA ASN A 213 5.76 2.24 -7.86
C ASN A 213 4.52 2.15 -6.98
N TYR A 214 3.69 3.18 -7.05
CA TYR A 214 2.41 3.25 -6.36
C TYR A 214 1.28 3.14 -7.39
N HIS A 215 0.33 2.29 -7.08
CA HIS A 215 -0.86 2.08 -7.89
C HIS A 215 -2.09 2.23 -7.00
N ILE A 216 -3.12 2.90 -7.50
CA ILE A 216 -4.42 2.97 -6.84
C ILE A 216 -5.43 2.19 -7.69
N LEU A 217 -6.10 1.24 -7.05
CA LEU A 217 -6.96 0.24 -7.67
C LEU A 217 -8.32 0.21 -6.98
N ASN A 218 -9.32 -0.26 -7.70
CA ASN A 218 -10.62 -0.56 -7.12
C ASN A 218 -10.48 -1.91 -6.39
N PRO A 219 -11.08 -2.11 -5.20
CA PRO A 219 -11.13 -3.42 -4.57
C PRO A 219 -11.50 -4.58 -5.51
N SER A 220 -12.40 -4.34 -6.47
CA SER A 220 -12.83 -5.34 -7.46
C SER A 220 -11.74 -5.72 -8.47
N ASP A 221 -10.81 -4.80 -8.78
CA ASP A 221 -9.75 -5.00 -9.78
C ASP A 221 -8.47 -5.58 -9.15
N LEU A 222 -8.45 -5.80 -7.84
CA LEU A 222 -7.24 -6.16 -7.10
C LEU A 222 -6.64 -7.47 -7.60
N SER A 223 -7.46 -8.51 -7.81
CA SER A 223 -7.01 -9.82 -8.29
C SER A 223 -6.62 -9.83 -9.77
N THR A 224 -7.05 -8.82 -10.54
CA THR A 224 -6.70 -8.68 -11.95
C THR A 224 -5.30 -8.12 -12.14
N TYR A 225 -4.91 -7.14 -11.31
CA TYR A 225 -3.64 -6.42 -11.45
C TYR A 225 -2.60 -6.77 -10.38
N THR A 226 -2.99 -7.52 -9.36
CA THR A 226 -2.10 -7.94 -8.28
C THR A 226 -2.31 -9.41 -7.95
N GLU A 227 -1.33 -10.00 -7.27
CA GLU A 227 -1.43 -11.35 -6.73
C GLU A 227 -2.31 -11.41 -5.46
N LEU A 228 -2.87 -10.27 -5.03
CA LEU A 228 -3.73 -10.19 -3.87
C LEU A 228 -5.16 -10.57 -4.27
N ALA A 229 -5.72 -11.54 -3.57
CA ALA A 229 -7.13 -11.89 -3.66
C ALA A 229 -7.93 -11.17 -2.56
N MET A 230 -9.13 -10.72 -2.90
CA MET A 230 -10.11 -10.30 -1.91
C MET A 230 -10.77 -11.54 -1.32
N SER A 231 -10.81 -11.64 0.01
CA SER A 231 -11.54 -12.71 0.72
C SER A 231 -12.60 -12.07 1.60
N THR A 232 -13.79 -12.67 1.61
CA THR A 232 -14.90 -12.26 2.48
C THR A 232 -15.14 -13.38 3.47
N VAL A 233 -15.20 -13.05 4.76
CA VAL A 233 -15.52 -14.02 5.81
C VAL A 233 -17.01 -13.96 6.07
N LYS A 234 -17.68 -15.12 6.02
CA LYS A 234 -19.08 -15.28 6.37
C LYS A 234 -19.17 -16.07 7.67
N GLN A 235 -19.93 -15.58 8.63
CA GLN A 235 -20.11 -16.22 9.94
C GLN A 235 -21.53 -16.76 10.05
N ASN A 236 -21.62 -17.98 10.58
CA ASN A 236 -22.87 -18.65 10.86
C ASN A 236 -22.87 -19.05 12.34
N GLN A 237 -23.91 -18.67 13.07
CA GLN A 237 -24.07 -18.97 14.49
C GLN A 237 -25.42 -19.67 14.72
N ALA A 238 -25.35 -20.86 15.29
CA ALA A 238 -26.52 -21.63 15.69
C ALA A 238 -26.80 -21.36 17.17
N ILE A 239 -28.00 -20.86 17.48
CA ILE A 239 -28.47 -20.59 18.83
C ILE A 239 -29.68 -21.49 19.10
N PRO A 240 -29.65 -22.35 20.13
CA PRO A 240 -30.81 -23.13 20.53
C PRO A 240 -32.00 -22.20 20.80
N PHE A 241 -33.19 -22.52 20.31
CA PHE A 241 -34.36 -21.68 20.47
C PHE A 241 -35.63 -22.51 20.39
N THR A 242 -36.42 -22.49 21.45
CA THR A 242 -37.68 -23.25 21.57
C THR A 242 -38.89 -22.34 21.81
N GLY A 243 -38.70 -21.02 21.74
CA GLY A 243 -39.78 -20.06 21.96
C GLY A 243 -40.71 -19.92 20.74
N PRO A 244 -41.87 -19.25 20.90
CA PRO A 244 -42.75 -18.95 19.77
C PRO A 244 -42.06 -18.03 18.75
N TYR A 245 -42.11 -18.40 17.47
CA TYR A 245 -41.54 -17.61 16.38
C TYR A 245 -42.11 -16.18 16.31
N SER A 246 -43.42 -16.03 16.50
CA SER A 246 -44.11 -14.72 16.47
C SER A 246 -43.60 -13.77 17.55
N LEU A 247 -43.26 -14.30 18.73
CA LEU A 247 -42.72 -13.51 19.83
C LEU A 247 -41.28 -13.06 19.52
N LEU A 248 -40.47 -13.94 18.93
CA LEU A 248 -39.14 -13.58 18.44
C LEU A 248 -39.21 -12.45 17.39
N VAL A 249 -40.12 -12.56 16.41
CA VAL A 249 -40.33 -11.53 15.38
C VAL A 249 -40.72 -10.19 16.01
N CYS A 250 -41.62 -10.19 17.00
CA CYS A 250 -42.05 -8.99 17.70
C CYS A 250 -40.87 -8.29 18.41
N HIS A 251 -40.09 -9.03 19.20
CA HIS A 251 -38.93 -8.47 19.89
C HIS A 251 -37.84 -7.97 18.91
N LEU A 252 -37.64 -8.66 17.78
CA LEU A 252 -36.72 -8.22 16.75
C LEU A 252 -37.19 -6.94 16.05
N ARG A 253 -38.51 -6.77 15.84
CA ARG A 253 -39.08 -5.51 15.34
C ARG A 253 -38.94 -4.36 16.34
N ASN A 254 -39.00 -4.65 17.64
CA ASN A 254 -38.72 -3.67 18.69
C ASN A 254 -37.23 -3.27 18.72
N LEU A 255 -36.32 -4.21 18.43
CA LEU A 255 -34.89 -3.91 18.29
C LEU A 255 -34.61 -3.02 17.07
N THR A 256 -35.29 -3.30 15.95
CA THR A 256 -35.14 -2.55 14.70
C THR A 256 -36.43 -2.57 13.90
N GLY A 257 -36.91 -1.40 13.48
CA GLY A 257 -38.11 -1.29 12.63
C GLY A 257 -37.96 -1.93 11.25
N ASP A 258 -36.72 -2.18 10.80
CA ASP A 258 -36.37 -2.83 9.53
C ASP A 258 -36.15 -4.35 9.72
N VAL A 259 -37.23 -5.10 9.97
CA VAL A 259 -37.24 -6.58 9.90
C VAL A 259 -38.11 -7.02 8.73
N GLU A 260 -37.48 -7.58 7.70
CA GLU A 260 -38.15 -8.09 6.50
C GLU A 260 -38.28 -9.61 6.60
N GLU A 261 -39.50 -10.13 6.42
CA GLU A 261 -39.75 -11.57 6.33
C GLU A 261 -39.61 -11.97 4.86
N LEU A 262 -38.74 -12.95 4.58
CA LEU A 262 -38.46 -13.37 3.21
C LEU A 262 -39.43 -14.48 2.80
N ASP A 263 -40.42 -14.11 1.98
CA ASP A 263 -41.39 -15.06 1.42
C ASP A 263 -40.73 -15.96 0.36
N GLY A 264 -40.96 -17.28 0.44
CA GLY A 264 -40.55 -18.25 -0.58
C GLY A 264 -39.41 -19.21 -0.24
N THR A 265 -38.89 -19.20 1.00
CA THR A 265 -37.95 -20.22 1.50
C THR A 265 -38.70 -21.35 2.22
N GLU A 266 -38.26 -22.61 2.10
CA GLU A 266 -38.86 -23.76 2.82
C GLU A 266 -38.84 -23.58 4.35
N LYS A 267 -37.95 -22.72 4.85
CA LYS A 267 -37.79 -22.35 6.26
C LYS A 267 -38.20 -20.90 6.49
N LYS A 268 -38.67 -20.57 7.70
CA LYS A 268 -39.01 -19.19 8.07
C LYS A 268 -37.74 -18.35 8.20
N THR A 269 -37.59 -17.34 7.35
CA THR A 269 -36.36 -16.54 7.25
C THR A 269 -36.65 -15.06 7.44
N LEU A 270 -35.88 -14.40 8.30
CA LEU A 270 -35.92 -12.96 8.53
C LEU A 270 -34.62 -12.31 8.05
N LYS A 271 -34.73 -11.11 7.53
CA LYS A 271 -33.60 -10.24 7.24
C LYS A 271 -33.64 -9.03 8.16
N ILE A 272 -32.61 -8.87 8.97
CA ILE A 272 -32.52 -7.91 10.07
C ILE A 272 -31.35 -6.95 9.75
N PHE A 273 -31.54 -5.65 9.93
CA PHE A 273 -30.56 -4.61 9.55
C PHE A 273 -30.08 -4.70 8.09
N LYS A 274 -30.87 -5.33 7.21
CA LYS A 274 -30.54 -5.63 5.80
C LYS A 274 -29.28 -6.48 5.59
N SER A 275 -28.63 -6.93 6.65
CA SER A 275 -27.27 -7.48 6.64
C SER A 275 -27.13 -8.78 7.42
N ILE A 276 -28.04 -9.04 8.37
CA ILE A 276 -28.10 -10.28 9.15
C ILE A 276 -29.28 -11.11 8.67
N THR A 277 -29.04 -12.36 8.32
CA THR A 277 -30.08 -13.32 7.95
C THR A 277 -30.32 -14.25 9.14
N LEU A 278 -31.57 -14.38 9.56
CA LEU A 278 -32.00 -15.27 10.64
C LEU A 278 -32.90 -16.34 10.05
N VAL A 279 -32.49 -17.60 10.14
CA VAL A 279 -33.28 -18.76 9.71
C VAL A 279 -33.80 -19.48 10.95
N HIS A 280 -35.11 -19.61 11.08
CA HIS A 280 -35.74 -20.36 12.17
C HIS A 280 -35.92 -21.82 11.78
N GLU A 281 -35.34 -22.71 12.59
CA GLU A 281 -35.41 -24.16 12.45
C GLU A 281 -36.05 -24.79 13.69
N VAL A 282 -36.35 -26.10 13.62
CA VAL A 282 -36.93 -26.80 14.77
C VAL A 282 -35.90 -26.86 15.90
N GLY A 283 -36.17 -26.16 17.00
CA GLY A 283 -35.33 -26.16 18.21
C GLY A 283 -34.12 -25.21 18.16
N MET A 284 -33.94 -24.43 17.10
CA MET A 284 -32.84 -23.48 16.97
C MET A 284 -33.09 -22.38 15.96
N VAL A 285 -32.30 -21.31 16.09
CA VAL A 285 -32.22 -20.21 15.15
C VAL A 285 -30.79 -20.13 14.63
N VAL A 286 -30.63 -19.98 13.32
CA VAL A 286 -29.33 -19.80 12.65
C VAL A 286 -29.20 -18.36 12.19
N LEU A 287 -28.23 -17.65 12.74
CA LEU A 287 -27.81 -16.34 12.26
C LEU A 287 -26.70 -16.51 11.24
N GLU A 288 -26.78 -15.73 10.17
CA GLU A 288 -25.83 -15.74 9.08
C GLU A 288 -25.54 -14.31 8.63
N TRP A 289 -24.25 -13.91 8.61
CA TRP A 289 -23.83 -12.58 8.18
C TRP A 289 -22.42 -12.56 7.58
N VAL A 290 -22.12 -11.49 6.85
CA VAL A 290 -20.74 -11.18 6.42
C VAL A 290 -20.02 -10.49 7.57
N ALA A 291 -18.92 -11.09 8.04
CA ALA A 291 -18.18 -10.60 9.20
C ALA A 291 -17.51 -9.26 8.91
N ASN A 292 -17.83 -8.26 9.72
CA ASN A 292 -17.21 -6.94 9.77
C ASN A 292 -17.68 -6.22 11.04
N PRO A 293 -16.97 -5.19 11.52
CA PRO A 293 -17.27 -4.57 12.81
C PRO A 293 -18.72 -4.08 12.99
N LEU A 294 -19.39 -3.66 11.91
CA LEU A 294 -20.79 -3.22 11.98
C LEU A 294 -21.74 -4.42 12.04
N ASN A 295 -21.57 -5.39 11.15
CA ASN A 295 -22.43 -6.57 11.11
C ASN A 295 -22.23 -7.47 12.33
N ASP A 296 -21.01 -7.55 12.88
CA ASP A 296 -20.73 -8.32 14.09
C ASP A 296 -21.49 -7.72 15.28
N MET A 297 -21.50 -6.38 15.41
CA MET A 297 -22.29 -5.67 16.41
C MET A 297 -23.80 -5.91 16.23
N PHE A 298 -24.29 -5.91 14.99
CA PHE A 298 -25.70 -6.23 14.72
C PHE A 298 -26.03 -7.68 15.04
N ALA A 299 -25.15 -8.63 14.72
CA ALA A 299 -25.33 -10.04 15.04
C ALA A 299 -25.36 -10.28 16.56
N ASP A 300 -24.50 -9.59 17.33
CA ASP A 300 -24.50 -9.65 18.80
C ASP A 300 -25.80 -9.09 19.40
N ALA A 301 -26.31 -7.99 18.86
CA ALA A 301 -27.60 -7.43 19.29
C ALA A 301 -28.76 -8.39 19.04
N VAL A 302 -28.81 -8.99 17.83
CA VAL A 302 -29.82 -10.00 17.48
C VAL A 302 -29.70 -11.24 18.36
N THR A 303 -28.47 -11.72 18.59
CA THR A 303 -28.17 -12.84 19.48
C THR A 303 -28.68 -12.58 20.89
N THR A 304 -28.46 -11.37 21.41
CA THR A 304 -28.93 -10.96 22.73
C THR A 304 -30.46 -11.06 22.83
N VAL A 305 -31.18 -10.58 21.81
CA VAL A 305 -32.65 -10.69 21.77
C VAL A 305 -33.12 -12.14 21.70
N VAL A 306 -32.48 -12.98 20.88
CA VAL A 306 -32.82 -14.42 20.80
C VAL A 306 -32.65 -15.09 22.17
N LEU A 307 -31.54 -14.82 22.86
CA LEU A 307 -31.26 -15.37 24.18
C LEU A 307 -32.21 -14.82 25.24
N GLU A 308 -32.57 -13.53 25.20
CA GLU A 308 -33.52 -12.92 26.11
C GLU A 308 -34.89 -13.59 26.00
N VAL A 309 -35.42 -13.73 24.77
CA VAL A 309 -36.70 -14.39 24.49
C VAL A 309 -36.70 -15.84 24.94
N GLN A 310 -35.60 -16.55 24.73
CA GLN A 310 -35.47 -17.94 25.17
C GLN A 310 -35.45 -18.05 26.70
N SER A 311 -34.80 -17.11 27.39
CA SER A 311 -34.64 -17.12 28.84
C SER A 311 -35.87 -16.68 29.63
N ASN A 312 -36.89 -16.12 28.97
CA ASN A 312 -38.10 -15.58 29.62
C ASN A 312 -39.34 -16.49 29.45
N PRO A 313 -39.58 -17.45 30.37
CA PRO A 313 -40.72 -18.35 30.32
C PRO A 313 -42.08 -17.69 30.60
N LYS A 314 -42.11 -16.45 31.12
CA LYS A 314 -43.37 -15.72 31.39
C LYS A 314 -43.95 -15.09 30.12
N ALA A 315 -43.11 -14.56 29.23
CA ALA A 315 -43.54 -13.98 27.96
C ALA A 315 -44.14 -15.03 27.00
N GLN A 316 -43.61 -16.27 27.04
CA GLN A 316 -44.09 -17.38 26.22
C GLN A 316 -45.54 -17.81 26.54
N LYS A 317 -46.01 -17.60 27.77
CA LYS A 317 -47.38 -17.96 28.20
C LYS A 317 -48.44 -16.90 27.88
N VAL A 318 -48.04 -15.64 27.71
CA VAL A 318 -48.99 -14.51 27.55
C VAL A 318 -49.59 -14.46 26.14
N MET A 319 -48.86 -14.93 25.12
CA MET A 319 -49.34 -14.90 23.72
C MET A 319 -50.26 -16.06 23.32
N GLU A 320 -50.29 -17.18 24.03
CA GLU A 320 -51.30 -18.23 23.76
C GLU A 320 -52.72 -17.76 24.12
N THR A 321 -52.87 -16.67 24.90
CA THR A 321 -54.15 -16.21 25.44
C THR A 321 -54.70 -14.94 24.79
N GLN A 322 -53.94 -14.26 23.90
CA GLN A 322 -54.35 -13.00 23.28
C GLN A 322 -54.74 -13.16 21.81
N THR A 323 -55.86 -13.84 21.58
CA THR A 323 -56.76 -13.57 20.46
C THR A 323 -58.09 -13.10 21.05
N THR A 324 -58.18 -11.82 21.39
CA THR A 324 -59.46 -11.19 21.76
C THR A 324 -59.60 -9.88 21.00
N THR A 325 -60.52 -9.89 20.04
CA THR A 325 -61.06 -8.73 19.33
C THR A 325 -61.68 -7.75 20.33
N MET A 326 -61.42 -6.44 20.17
CA MET A 326 -62.05 -5.39 20.99
C MET A 326 -63.57 -5.49 20.98
N ASP A 327 -64.18 -5.31 22.15
CA ASP A 327 -65.63 -5.22 22.30
C ASP A 327 -66.08 -3.77 22.00
N MET A 328 -66.62 -3.56 20.79
CA MET A 328 -67.00 -2.24 20.28
C MET A 328 -68.08 -1.56 21.12
N ASP A 329 -68.91 -2.34 21.83
CA ASP A 329 -69.96 -1.82 22.71
C ASP A 329 -69.37 -1.09 23.93
N VAL A 330 -68.22 -1.56 24.42
CA VAL A 330 -67.50 -0.93 25.54
C VAL A 330 -66.89 0.39 25.13
N PHE A 331 -66.33 0.48 23.91
CA PHE A 331 -65.79 1.73 23.37
C PHE A 331 -66.89 2.79 23.21
N GLN A 332 -68.03 2.39 22.64
CA GLN A 332 -69.18 3.27 22.41
C GLN A 332 -69.72 3.86 23.72
N THR A 333 -69.96 3.01 24.73
CA THR A 333 -70.47 3.45 26.04
C THR A 333 -69.53 4.42 26.74
N ARG A 334 -68.20 4.20 26.63
CA ARG A 334 -67.21 5.07 27.28
C ARG A 334 -67.05 6.40 26.55
N LEU A 335 -67.17 6.39 25.22
CA LEU A 335 -67.09 7.60 24.42
C LEU A 335 -68.27 8.53 24.71
N GLU A 336 -69.48 7.98 24.85
CA GLU A 336 -70.67 8.75 25.24
C GLU A 336 -70.49 9.44 26.58
N VAL A 337 -70.11 8.71 27.63
CA VAL A 337 -69.90 9.26 28.98
C VAL A 337 -68.82 10.34 28.97
N MET A 338 -67.72 10.12 28.25
CA MET A 338 -66.63 11.09 28.17
C MET A 338 -67.07 12.39 27.49
N LEU A 339 -67.84 12.31 26.40
CA LEU A 339 -68.32 13.49 25.68
C LEU A 339 -69.38 14.25 26.49
N GLN A 340 -70.27 13.54 27.19
CA GLN A 340 -71.23 14.14 28.12
C GLN A 340 -70.53 14.86 29.28
N ASP A 341 -69.47 14.28 29.86
CA ASP A 341 -68.67 14.93 30.90
C ASP A 341 -67.92 16.17 30.38
N MET A 342 -67.47 16.15 29.12
CA MET A 342 -66.70 17.25 28.52
C MET A 342 -67.56 18.44 28.08
N PHE A 343 -68.76 18.19 27.53
CA PHE A 343 -69.57 19.22 26.88
C PHE A 343 -70.96 19.41 27.52
N GLY A 344 -71.39 18.51 28.40
CA GLY A 344 -72.72 18.50 29.03
C GLY A 344 -73.70 17.57 28.33
N GLU A 345 -74.64 16.99 29.09
CA GLU A 345 -75.64 16.03 28.58
C GLU A 345 -76.52 16.62 27.46
N ASP A 346 -76.86 17.90 27.54
CA ASP A 346 -77.71 18.59 26.55
C ASP A 346 -76.99 18.86 25.21
N CYS A 347 -75.68 18.65 25.14
CA CYS A 347 -74.83 18.96 23.99
C CYS A 347 -74.47 17.72 23.15
N VAL A 348 -74.79 16.50 23.61
CA VAL A 348 -74.43 15.25 22.93
C VAL A 348 -75.69 14.47 22.57
N ASP A 349 -75.92 14.24 21.28
CA ASP A 349 -77.06 13.45 20.78
C ASP A 349 -76.59 12.15 20.12
N PHE A 350 -77.29 11.07 20.47
CA PHE A 350 -77.00 9.68 20.13
C PHE A 350 -78.18 8.99 19.43
N SER A 351 -78.96 9.75 18.67
CA SER A 351 -80.20 9.26 18.06
C SER A 351 -80.02 8.16 17.00
N ASP A 352 -78.84 8.02 16.38
CA ASP A 352 -78.63 7.17 15.19
C ASP A 352 -77.80 5.89 15.43
N GLY A 353 -77.33 5.65 16.66
CA GLY A 353 -76.61 4.42 17.08
C GLY A 353 -75.26 4.15 16.39
N LYS A 354 -74.95 4.83 15.29
CA LYS A 354 -73.71 4.70 14.49
C LYS A 354 -72.90 6.00 14.44
N VAL A 355 -73.54 7.12 14.71
CA VAL A 355 -72.94 8.46 14.70
C VAL A 355 -73.31 9.17 15.99
N ILE A 356 -72.33 9.79 16.63
CA ILE A 356 -72.54 10.69 17.78
C ILE A 356 -72.43 12.11 17.27
N SER A 357 -73.39 12.97 17.63
CA SER A 357 -73.33 14.40 17.31
C SER A 357 -73.10 15.22 18.57
N VAL A 358 -72.18 16.18 18.51
CA VAL A 358 -71.83 17.09 19.60
C VAL A 358 -72.08 18.51 19.13
N THR A 359 -72.97 19.24 19.79
CA THR A 359 -73.32 20.63 19.44
C THR A 359 -72.96 21.57 20.58
N VAL A 360 -72.05 22.51 20.34
CA VAL A 360 -71.61 23.52 21.31
C VAL A 360 -71.61 24.88 20.64
N ASP A 361 -72.22 25.88 21.28
CA ASP A 361 -72.28 27.28 20.79
C ASP A 361 -72.73 27.46 19.32
N GLY A 362 -73.59 26.55 18.83
CA GLY A 362 -74.14 26.58 17.47
C GLY A 362 -73.28 25.90 16.39
N GLN A 363 -72.15 25.28 16.75
CA GLN A 363 -71.38 24.38 15.88
C GLN A 363 -71.70 22.93 16.20
N THR A 364 -71.97 22.12 15.18
CA THR A 364 -72.27 20.69 15.31
C THR A 364 -71.19 19.84 14.66
N VAL A 365 -70.65 18.88 15.41
CA VAL A 365 -69.62 17.94 15.00
C VAL A 365 -70.17 16.51 15.06
N HIS A 366 -69.93 15.72 14.02
CA HIS A 366 -70.35 14.33 13.92
C HIS A 366 -69.16 13.38 14.03
N ILE A 367 -69.32 12.31 14.80
CA ILE A 367 -68.32 11.28 15.05
C ILE A 367 -68.84 9.95 14.52
N SER A 368 -68.19 9.40 13.50
CA SER A 368 -68.52 8.07 12.97
C SER A 368 -67.86 6.98 13.81
N LEU A 369 -68.66 6.12 14.45
CA LEU A 369 -68.13 5.04 15.30
C LEU A 369 -67.43 3.93 14.49
N GLU A 370 -67.82 3.74 13.22
CA GLU A 370 -67.19 2.75 12.34
C GLU A 370 -65.81 3.20 11.84
N THR A 371 -65.67 4.48 11.49
CA THR A 371 -64.43 5.01 10.90
C THR A 371 -63.56 5.77 11.88
N ARG A 372 -64.11 6.14 13.05
CA ARG A 372 -63.52 7.04 14.07
C ARG A 372 -63.21 8.44 13.54
N SER A 373 -63.78 8.80 12.39
CA SER A 373 -63.60 10.13 11.80
C SER A 373 -64.57 11.13 12.43
N VAL A 374 -64.08 12.36 12.58
CA VAL A 374 -64.81 13.50 13.13
C VAL A 374 -64.98 14.54 12.01
N TYR A 375 -66.21 14.90 11.66
CA TYR A 375 -66.52 15.81 10.55
C TYR A 375 -67.66 16.78 10.91
N CYS A 376 -67.69 17.94 10.24
CA CYS A 376 -68.75 18.95 10.38
C CYS A 376 -69.53 19.05 9.06
N GLU A 377 -70.83 19.34 9.10
CA GLU A 377 -71.64 19.51 7.87
C GLU A 377 -71.50 20.90 7.22
N ASP A 378 -71.09 21.93 7.98
CA ASP A 378 -70.98 23.31 7.50
C ASP A 378 -69.52 23.75 7.30
N ASP A 379 -69.08 23.82 6.04
CA ASP A 379 -67.70 24.14 5.61
C ASP A 379 -67.32 25.64 5.72
N VAL A 380 -67.96 26.42 6.61
CA VAL A 380 -67.90 27.92 6.56
C VAL A 380 -67.71 28.62 7.92
N SER A 381 -67.03 28.03 8.91
CA SER A 381 -66.54 28.81 10.06
C SER A 381 -65.03 28.63 10.27
N GLU A 382 -64.28 29.74 10.34
CA GLU A 382 -62.82 29.79 10.57
C GLU A 382 -62.35 29.23 11.93
N ASP A 383 -63.26 28.70 12.75
CA ASP A 383 -62.98 28.19 14.10
C ASP A 383 -63.20 26.67 14.12
N ASP A 384 -62.16 25.91 13.76
CA ASP A 384 -62.14 24.44 13.67
C ASP A 384 -61.77 23.78 15.03
N SER A 385 -61.73 24.60 16.09
CA SER A 385 -61.23 24.21 17.42
C SER A 385 -62.06 23.13 18.10
N LEU A 386 -63.38 23.12 17.89
CA LEU A 386 -64.27 22.09 18.43
C LEU A 386 -64.04 20.72 17.76
N ARG A 387 -63.83 20.70 16.44
CA ARG A 387 -63.54 19.48 15.67
C ARG A 387 -62.22 18.86 16.11
N GLU A 388 -61.15 19.65 16.19
CA GLU A 388 -59.83 19.18 16.65
C GLU A 388 -59.87 18.66 18.09
N MET A 389 -60.64 19.31 18.97
CA MET A 389 -60.77 18.89 20.37
C MET A 389 -61.49 17.55 20.50
N VAL A 390 -62.59 17.36 19.76
CA VAL A 390 -63.34 16.10 19.74
C VAL A 390 -62.52 14.98 19.10
N GLU A 391 -61.82 15.25 18.00
CA GLU A 391 -60.93 14.30 17.33
C GLU A 391 -59.80 13.83 18.26
N LEU A 392 -59.16 14.75 18.98
CA LEU A 392 -58.13 14.42 19.95
C LEU A 392 -58.67 13.59 21.12
N ALA A 393 -59.89 13.87 21.59
CA ALA A 393 -60.51 13.13 22.68
C ALA A 393 -60.87 11.69 22.26
N VAL A 394 -61.45 11.51 21.08
CA VAL A 394 -61.77 10.19 20.49
C VAL A 394 -60.49 9.36 20.33
N GLN A 395 -59.43 9.95 19.78
CA GLN A 395 -58.14 9.28 19.59
C GLN A 395 -57.52 8.85 20.93
N ARG A 396 -57.52 9.73 21.94
CA ARG A 396 -56.98 9.42 23.26
C ARG A 396 -57.74 8.30 23.97
N LEU A 397 -59.06 8.28 23.85
CA LEU A 397 -59.87 7.20 24.42
C LEU A 397 -59.58 5.86 23.75
N TYR A 398 -59.42 5.87 22.42
CA TYR A 398 -59.05 4.68 21.66
C TYR A 398 -57.67 4.15 22.07
N ASP A 399 -56.67 5.02 22.15
CA ASP A 399 -55.31 4.65 22.57
C ASP A 399 -55.26 4.17 24.03
N ALA A 400 -56.11 4.71 24.91
CA ALA A 400 -56.21 4.25 26.30
C ALA A 400 -56.86 2.87 26.43
N LEU A 401 -57.81 2.55 25.56
CA LEU A 401 -58.48 1.23 25.51
C LEU A 401 -57.70 0.20 24.69
N ASN A 402 -56.73 0.64 23.89
CA ASN A 402 -55.85 -0.20 23.10
C ASN A 402 -54.38 0.26 23.26
N PRO A 403 -53.77 0.10 24.44
CA PRO A 403 -52.38 0.46 24.64
C PRO A 403 -51.53 -0.38 23.68
N ALA A 404 -50.77 0.28 22.80
CA ALA A 404 -49.85 -0.37 21.89
C ALA A 404 -48.94 -1.34 22.67
N LEU A 405 -49.08 -2.64 22.36
CA LEU A 405 -48.35 -3.76 22.97
C LEU A 405 -46.94 -3.91 22.38
#